data_AF-M7STF7-F1
#
_entry.id   AF-M7STF7-F1
#
_cell.length_a   1.000
_cell.length_b   1.000
_cell.length_c   1.000
_cell.angle_alpha   90.00
_cell.angle_beta   90.00
_cell.angle_gamma   90.00
#
_symmetry.space_group_name_H-M   'P 1'
#
loop_
_entity.id
_entity.type
_entity.pdbx_description
1 polymer ?
#
loop_
_entity_poly.entity_id
_entity_poly.type
_entity_poly.pdbx_seq_one_letter_code
_entity_poly.pdbx_strand_id
1 'polypeptide(L)'
;MPAETTAATEDPPHNTTSAASIAHVQPSQIQTQSKSQSQSQSQSQNPTMASTSAAQEEQQSTATVATAAGQEQQQPPNSPPLPTRHTAQAPGPRASRFQDVLDSTLAHTLAKISWDNFAACYPTIAAQSKPGMLRAVQRQMVERLGALCKKEFGSILEARNVVARLNELETLVLEAERRRDEAGMAGQEEPPTP
;
A
#
# COMPACT_ATOMS: atom_id res chain seq x y z
N MET A 1 -1.09 7.37 -69.50
CA MET A 1 -1.02 8.20 -70.72
C MET A 1 -2.22 9.15 -70.70
N PRO A 2 -2.04 10.49 -70.77
CA PRO A 2 -0.85 11.29 -70.40
C PRO A 2 -0.68 11.22 -68.85
N ALA A 3 -0.35 12.22 -67.99
CA ALA A 3 0.21 13.60 -68.08
C ALA A 3 1.09 13.83 -66.80
N GLU A 4 2.08 14.72 -66.66
CA GLU A 4 2.65 15.83 -67.47
C GLU A 4 2.17 17.27 -67.13
N THR A 5 3.09 18.27 -67.23
CA THR A 5 2.97 19.72 -66.85
C THR A 5 2.74 20.01 -65.34
N THR A 6 3.48 20.89 -64.64
CA THR A 6 4.75 21.67 -64.80
C THR A 6 5.32 21.94 -63.39
N ALA A 7 6.63 22.04 -63.10
CA ALA A 7 7.60 23.13 -63.36
C ALA A 7 7.18 24.54 -62.86
N ALA A 8 8.03 25.40 -62.29
CA ALA A 8 9.37 25.29 -61.65
C ALA A 8 9.74 26.64 -60.97
N THR A 9 10.69 26.68 -60.03
CA THR A 9 11.58 27.82 -59.67
C THR A 9 12.60 27.37 -58.61
N GLU A 10 13.87 27.75 -58.76
CA GLU A 10 14.99 27.45 -57.84
C GLU A 10 15.57 28.74 -57.23
N ASP A 11 16.10 28.64 -56.00
CA ASP A 11 17.21 29.43 -55.42
C ASP A 11 17.13 30.99 -55.36
N PRO A 12 18.12 31.69 -54.73
CA PRO A 12 19.12 31.27 -53.73
C PRO A 12 19.04 32.09 -52.40
N PRO A 13 19.85 31.78 -51.36
CA PRO A 13 19.82 32.50 -50.08
C PRO A 13 20.60 33.82 -50.05
N HIS A 14 20.13 34.79 -49.26
CA HIS A 14 20.88 36.02 -48.97
C HIS A 14 21.97 35.81 -47.91
N ASN A 15 23.22 35.95 -48.36
CA ASN A 15 24.42 36.12 -47.54
C ASN A 15 24.41 37.47 -46.78
N THR A 16 25.22 37.60 -45.71
CA THR A 16 26.20 38.70 -45.47
C THR A 16 26.33 39.13 -43.99
N THR A 17 27.57 39.10 -43.47
CA THR A 17 28.13 39.94 -42.36
C THR A 17 27.69 39.67 -40.91
N SER A 18 28.55 39.86 -39.88
CA SER A 18 30.02 39.79 -39.74
C SER A 18 30.42 40.05 -38.26
N ALA A 19 31.56 39.52 -37.80
CA ALA A 19 32.39 40.03 -36.68
C ALA A 19 31.75 40.12 -35.26
N ALA A 20 32.48 40.23 -34.14
CA ALA A 20 33.83 39.78 -33.75
C ALA A 20 33.97 39.93 -32.19
N SER A 21 35.14 39.61 -31.63
CA SER A 21 35.56 39.79 -30.21
C SER A 21 34.86 38.84 -29.20
N ILE A 22 35.53 37.97 -28.42
CA ILE A 22 36.78 38.02 -27.62
C ILE A 22 36.58 38.60 -26.20
N ALA A 23 36.33 37.68 -25.26
CA ALA A 23 36.76 37.64 -23.85
C ALA A 23 36.32 36.25 -23.33
N HIS A 24 37.15 35.26 -23.00
CA HIS A 24 38.39 35.23 -22.22
C HIS A 24 38.24 35.73 -20.77
N VAL A 25 37.66 34.88 -19.92
CA VAL A 25 38.00 34.75 -18.50
C VAL A 25 38.02 33.26 -18.15
N GLN A 26 39.05 32.80 -17.44
CA GLN A 26 39.15 31.46 -16.86
C GLN A 26 39.42 31.58 -15.33
N PRO A 27 39.53 30.50 -14.54
CA PRO A 27 38.59 30.26 -13.45
C PRO A 27 39.12 30.64 -12.06
N SER A 28 38.22 31.06 -11.17
CA SER A 28 38.49 31.16 -9.74
C SER A 28 37.99 29.91 -9.01
N GLN A 29 38.91 29.08 -8.54
CA GLN A 29 38.58 28.00 -7.59
C GLN A 29 38.33 28.61 -6.21
N ILE A 30 37.28 28.15 -5.50
CA ILE A 30 37.14 28.37 -4.06
C ILE A 30 37.35 27.01 -3.37
N GLN A 31 38.46 26.91 -2.65
CA GLN A 31 38.88 25.70 -1.94
C GLN A 31 38.64 25.90 -0.44
N THR A 32 37.68 25.18 0.13
CA THR A 32 37.43 25.16 1.58
C THR A 32 37.98 23.88 2.19
N GLN A 33 39.01 24.02 3.03
CA GLN A 33 39.58 22.97 3.88
C GLN A 33 39.75 23.49 5.30
N SER A 34 39.95 22.56 6.25
CA SER A 34 40.31 22.79 7.67
C SER A 34 39.20 23.36 8.58
N LYS A 35 39.13 23.03 9.88
CA LYS A 35 39.82 21.96 10.66
C LYS A 35 39.08 21.67 11.99
N SER A 36 39.09 20.39 12.39
CA SER A 36 39.41 19.84 13.74
C SER A 36 38.73 20.29 15.06
N GLN A 37 38.63 19.31 15.98
CA GLN A 37 38.64 19.42 17.47
C GLN A 37 37.39 19.99 18.18
N SER A 38 37.01 19.60 19.42
CA SER A 38 37.51 18.52 20.31
C SER A 38 36.48 18.04 21.36
N GLN A 39 36.91 17.06 22.18
CA GLN A 39 36.44 16.53 23.49
C GLN A 39 35.44 17.38 24.33
N SER A 40 34.56 16.82 25.20
CA SER A 40 34.84 15.99 26.40
C SER A 40 33.57 15.25 26.90
N GLN A 41 33.60 13.99 27.34
CA GLN A 41 33.86 13.47 28.71
C GLN A 41 33.04 14.05 29.90
N SER A 42 32.15 13.21 30.48
CA SER A 42 31.75 13.06 31.91
C SER A 42 30.64 11.98 31.94
N GLN A 43 30.69 10.81 32.60
CA GLN A 43 30.91 10.46 34.02
C GLN A 43 29.92 11.07 35.02
N SER A 44 28.98 10.27 35.52
CA SER A 44 28.81 9.93 36.96
C SER A 44 27.74 8.85 37.17
N GLN A 45 27.65 8.32 38.40
CA GLN A 45 26.76 7.22 38.80
C GLN A 45 25.79 7.68 39.92
N ASN A 46 24.66 6.95 40.08
CA ASN A 46 23.84 6.68 41.29
C ASN A 46 24.01 7.57 42.56
N PRO A 47 22.90 7.97 43.24
CA PRO A 47 22.21 6.98 44.09
C PRO A 47 20.67 7.13 44.34
N THR A 48 19.96 6.00 44.21
CA THR A 48 19.34 5.22 45.31
C THR A 48 18.35 5.86 46.33
N MET A 49 17.15 5.24 46.43
CA MET A 49 16.21 5.10 47.59
C MET A 49 14.96 6.01 47.79
N ALA A 50 13.95 5.32 48.36
CA ALA A 50 12.81 5.76 49.20
C ALA A 50 11.50 6.27 48.55
N SER A 51 10.29 6.04 49.11
CA SER A 51 9.71 4.90 49.88
C SER A 51 8.31 5.27 50.40
N THR A 52 7.26 4.47 50.09
CA THR A 52 5.98 4.36 50.85
C THR A 52 5.24 3.12 50.33
N SER A 53 5.03 2.07 51.14
CA SER A 53 3.88 1.83 52.05
C SER A 53 2.57 1.48 51.33
N ALA A 54 1.77 0.49 51.75
CA ALA A 54 1.73 -0.26 53.02
C ALA A 54 1.42 -1.78 52.76
N ALA A 55 1.82 -2.71 53.65
CA ALA A 55 0.99 -3.36 54.70
C ALA A 55 -0.13 -4.32 54.18
N GLN A 56 -0.44 -5.47 54.79
CA GLN A 56 0.07 -6.15 56.01
C GLN A 56 -0.30 -7.66 55.97
N GLU A 57 0.44 -8.52 56.69
CA GLU A 57 -0.03 -9.73 57.45
C GLU A 57 -0.83 -10.88 56.76
N GLU A 58 -0.76 -12.17 57.13
CA GLU A 58 0.06 -12.89 58.14
C GLU A 58 0.14 -14.43 57.84
N GLN A 59 0.84 -15.16 58.72
CA GLN A 59 0.68 -16.58 59.08
C GLN A 59 1.35 -17.69 58.24
N GLN A 60 1.39 -18.88 58.88
CA GLN A 60 2.59 -19.71 59.00
C GLN A 60 2.23 -21.17 59.35
N SER A 61 3.15 -22.11 59.11
CA SER A 61 3.12 -23.53 59.56
C SER A 61 2.22 -24.47 58.70
N THR A 62 2.47 -25.78 58.56
CA THR A 62 3.53 -26.64 59.15
C THR A 62 3.85 -27.87 58.26
N ALA A 63 5.04 -28.45 58.50
CA ALA A 63 5.49 -29.84 58.31
C ALA A 63 4.68 -30.86 57.46
N THR A 64 5.39 -31.49 56.52
CA THR A 64 4.97 -32.68 55.76
C THR A 64 4.80 -33.92 56.63
N VAL A 65 3.69 -34.66 56.47
CA VAL A 65 3.54 -36.06 56.91
C VAL A 65 2.87 -36.85 55.77
N ALA A 66 3.31 -38.08 55.53
CA ALA A 66 2.73 -38.98 54.52
C ALA A 66 2.05 -40.18 55.19
N THR A 67 0.93 -40.65 54.65
CA THR A 67 0.55 -42.08 54.50
C THR A 67 -0.70 -42.19 53.59
N ALA A 68 -0.88 -43.37 52.99
CA ALA A 68 -1.73 -43.69 51.85
C ALA A 68 -3.27 -43.72 52.06
N ALA A 69 -3.95 -43.91 50.92
CA ALA A 69 -5.29 -44.47 50.71
C ALA A 69 -6.51 -43.55 50.84
N GLY A 70 -7.23 -43.40 49.73
CA GLY A 70 -8.53 -42.75 49.60
C GLY A 70 -8.87 -42.58 48.11
N GLN A 71 -9.95 -43.20 47.63
CA GLN A 71 -10.40 -43.10 46.24
C GLN A 71 -11.49 -42.03 46.14
N GLU A 72 -11.38 -41.11 45.18
CA GLU A 72 -12.52 -40.70 44.35
C GLU A 72 -12.04 -40.06 43.04
N GLN A 73 -12.74 -40.33 41.94
CA GLN A 73 -12.35 -39.90 40.60
C GLN A 73 -13.20 -38.72 40.14
N GLN A 74 -12.62 -37.53 40.13
CA GLN A 74 -13.25 -36.35 39.51
C GLN A 74 -12.32 -35.83 38.40
N GLN A 75 -12.57 -36.27 37.17
CA GLN A 75 -11.90 -35.72 35.99
C GLN A 75 -12.40 -34.28 35.76
N PRO A 76 -11.53 -33.32 35.43
CA PRO A 76 -11.99 -32.06 34.87
C PRO A 76 -12.70 -32.34 33.52
N PRO A 77 -13.80 -31.64 33.21
CA PRO A 77 -14.58 -31.93 32.00
C PRO A 77 -13.74 -31.70 30.74
N ASN A 78 -13.69 -32.72 29.89
CA ASN A 78 -12.94 -32.71 28.63
C ASN A 78 -13.64 -31.86 27.57
N SER A 79 -13.58 -30.54 27.73
CA SER A 79 -14.12 -29.55 26.79
C SER A 79 -13.30 -29.56 25.49
N PRO A 80 -13.89 -29.88 24.32
CA PRO A 80 -13.21 -29.72 23.04
C PRO A 80 -12.81 -28.24 22.86
N PRO A 81 -11.60 -27.93 22.37
CA PRO A 81 -11.20 -26.55 22.13
C PRO A 81 -12.09 -25.96 21.03
N LEU A 82 -12.93 -24.99 21.39
CA LEU A 82 -13.71 -24.22 20.42
C LEU A 82 -12.74 -23.57 19.43
N PRO A 83 -12.81 -23.87 18.13
CA PRO A 83 -11.96 -23.21 17.16
C PRO A 83 -12.47 -21.77 17.01
N THR A 84 -11.75 -20.82 17.62
CA THR A 84 -11.92 -19.36 17.42
C THR A 84 -11.45 -18.98 16.02
N ARG A 85 -12.15 -19.51 15.01
CA ARG A 85 -11.62 -19.74 13.68
C ARG A 85 -11.69 -18.50 12.79
N HIS A 86 -10.90 -17.50 13.13
CA HIS A 86 -10.40 -16.49 12.20
C HIS A 86 -9.43 -17.10 11.17
N THR A 87 -9.77 -18.26 10.58
CA THR A 87 -9.15 -18.66 9.31
C THR A 87 -9.55 -17.63 8.26
N ALA A 88 -8.56 -17.01 7.62
CA ALA A 88 -8.77 -16.23 6.42
C ALA A 88 -9.57 -17.09 5.42
N GLN A 89 -10.81 -16.70 5.14
CA GLN A 89 -11.63 -17.41 4.17
C GLN A 89 -11.08 -17.16 2.77
N ALA A 90 -10.99 -18.21 1.96
CA ALA A 90 -10.64 -18.06 0.56
C ALA A 90 -11.68 -17.15 -0.15
N PRO A 91 -11.26 -16.21 -1.01
CA PRO A 91 -12.19 -15.41 -1.79
C PRO A 91 -13.05 -16.28 -2.73
N GLY A 92 -14.37 -16.24 -2.54
CA GLY A 92 -15.34 -16.77 -3.50
C GLY A 92 -15.47 -15.87 -4.74
N PRO A 93 -16.22 -16.29 -5.77
CA PRO A 93 -16.21 -15.64 -7.09
C PRO A 93 -16.50 -14.13 -7.05
N ARG A 94 -17.57 -13.72 -6.36
CA ARG A 94 -17.88 -12.29 -6.14
C ARG A 94 -16.81 -11.54 -5.34
N ALA A 95 -16.18 -12.17 -4.34
CA ALA A 95 -15.11 -11.57 -3.56
C ALA A 95 -13.83 -11.35 -4.37
N SER A 96 -13.47 -12.30 -5.24
CA SER A 96 -12.36 -12.15 -6.19
C SER A 96 -12.63 -11.03 -7.19
N ARG A 97 -13.78 -11.07 -7.88
CA ARG A 97 -14.13 -10.02 -8.86
C ARG A 97 -14.21 -8.62 -8.25
N PHE A 98 -14.62 -8.49 -6.99
CA PHE A 98 -14.55 -7.22 -6.27
C PHE A 98 -13.10 -6.71 -6.12
N GLN A 99 -12.17 -7.59 -5.75
CA GLN A 99 -10.74 -7.25 -5.62
C GLN A 99 -10.14 -6.91 -6.99
N ASP A 100 -10.45 -7.68 -8.03
CA ASP A 100 -10.00 -7.42 -9.42
C ASP A 100 -10.43 -6.02 -9.90
N VAL A 101 -11.69 -5.64 -9.64
CA VAL A 101 -12.23 -4.31 -9.97
C VAL A 101 -11.54 -3.21 -9.16
N LEU A 102 -11.25 -3.44 -7.88
CA LEU A 102 -10.57 -2.47 -7.02
C LEU A 102 -9.12 -2.21 -7.47
N ASP A 103 -8.36 -3.27 -7.76
CA ASP A 103 -6.97 -3.16 -8.21
C ASP A 103 -6.85 -2.59 -9.64
N SER A 104 -7.73 -2.99 -10.55
CA SER A 104 -7.77 -2.42 -11.92
C SER A 104 -8.19 -0.95 -11.94
N THR A 105 -9.15 -0.55 -11.08
CA THR A 105 -9.53 0.87 -10.91
C THR A 105 -8.40 1.70 -10.33
N LEU A 106 -7.67 1.17 -9.33
CA LEU A 106 -6.49 1.82 -8.78
C LEU A 106 -5.38 1.97 -9.83
N ALA A 107 -5.09 0.91 -10.60
CA ALA A 107 -4.10 0.95 -11.67
C ALA A 107 -4.47 1.98 -12.76
N HIS A 108 -5.73 2.02 -13.20
CA HIS A 108 -6.21 3.00 -14.19
C HIS A 108 -6.16 4.44 -13.67
N THR A 109 -6.42 4.64 -12.38
CA THR A 109 -6.32 5.95 -11.71
C THR A 109 -4.86 6.42 -11.68
N LEU A 110 -3.94 5.56 -11.26
CA LEU A 110 -2.50 5.86 -11.24
C LEU A 110 -1.93 6.09 -12.66
N ALA A 111 -2.44 5.37 -13.67
CA ALA A 111 -2.05 5.55 -15.07
C ALA A 111 -2.41 6.94 -15.65
N LYS A 112 -3.34 7.69 -15.04
CA LYS A 112 -3.58 9.10 -15.41
C LYS A 112 -2.41 10.01 -15.05
N ILE A 113 -1.58 9.62 -14.08
CA ILE A 113 -0.33 10.28 -13.72
C ILE A 113 0.82 9.79 -14.64
N SER A 114 0.57 9.76 -15.95
CA SER A 114 1.57 9.40 -16.96
C SER A 114 2.70 10.42 -16.98
N TRP A 115 3.85 10.03 -17.55
CA TRP A 115 4.97 10.97 -17.71
C TRP A 115 4.57 12.20 -18.51
N ASP A 116 3.79 12.03 -19.57
CA ASP A 116 3.45 13.10 -20.51
C ASP A 116 2.48 14.11 -19.88
N ASN A 117 1.46 13.61 -19.17
CA ASN A 117 0.53 14.43 -18.40
C ASN A 117 1.27 15.21 -17.28
N PHE A 118 2.21 14.55 -16.60
CA PHE A 118 2.98 15.17 -15.51
C PHE A 118 3.99 16.21 -16.03
N ALA A 119 4.69 15.92 -17.14
CA ALA A 119 5.65 16.83 -17.74
C ALA A 119 4.98 18.07 -18.37
N ALA A 120 3.78 17.92 -18.95
CA ALA A 120 3.00 19.03 -19.50
C ALA A 120 2.64 20.09 -18.45
N CYS A 121 2.47 19.70 -17.18
CA CYS A 121 2.24 20.64 -16.07
C CYS A 121 3.50 21.38 -15.59
N TYR A 122 4.70 20.91 -15.97
CA TYR A 122 5.98 21.45 -15.49
C TYR A 122 7.00 21.65 -16.64
N PRO A 123 6.63 22.31 -17.76
CA PRO A 123 7.42 22.28 -19.00
C PRO A 123 8.86 22.81 -18.82
N THR A 124 9.02 23.92 -18.10
CA THR A 124 10.35 24.49 -17.77
C THR A 124 11.22 23.51 -16.98
N ILE A 125 10.65 22.81 -16.00
CA ILE A 125 11.39 21.86 -15.16
C ILE A 125 11.66 20.56 -15.93
N ALA A 126 10.73 20.11 -16.76
CA ALA A 126 10.92 18.95 -17.63
C ALA A 126 12.08 19.15 -18.63
N ALA A 127 12.25 20.38 -19.14
CA ALA A 127 13.34 20.74 -20.05
C ALA A 127 14.69 21.05 -19.34
N GLN A 128 14.66 21.65 -18.14
CA GLN A 128 15.87 22.17 -17.47
C GLN A 128 16.39 21.33 -16.30
N SER A 129 15.61 20.39 -15.76
CA SER A 129 16.04 19.61 -14.58
C SER A 129 17.18 18.63 -14.88
N LYS A 130 17.97 18.29 -13.85
CA LYS A 130 18.96 17.21 -13.92
C LYS A 130 18.30 15.94 -14.49
N PRO A 131 18.95 15.22 -15.42
CA PRO A 131 18.33 14.14 -16.17
C PRO A 131 17.67 13.11 -15.25
N GLY A 132 16.36 12.94 -15.40
CA GLY A 132 15.56 11.99 -14.63
C GLY A 132 15.03 12.47 -13.28
N MET A 133 15.39 13.67 -12.77
CA MET A 133 14.92 14.14 -11.45
C MET A 133 13.40 14.22 -11.35
N LEU A 134 12.74 14.91 -12.29
CA LEU A 134 11.28 15.04 -12.32
C LEU A 134 10.58 13.68 -12.53
N ARG A 135 11.21 12.78 -13.29
CA ARG A 135 10.71 11.40 -13.54
C ARG A 135 10.85 10.52 -12.29
N ALA A 136 11.89 10.71 -11.48
CA ALA A 136 12.04 10.02 -10.20
C ALA A 136 10.95 10.45 -9.20
N VAL A 137 10.63 11.76 -9.15
CA VAL A 137 9.52 12.29 -8.33
C VAL A 137 8.17 11.73 -8.78
N GLN A 138 7.88 11.73 -10.09
CA GLN A 138 6.66 11.15 -10.65
C GLN A 138 6.52 9.66 -10.28
N ARG A 139 7.59 8.87 -10.45
CA ARG A 139 7.58 7.43 -10.10
C ARG A 139 7.36 7.22 -8.60
N GLN A 140 8.11 7.92 -7.76
CA GLN A 140 8.01 7.81 -6.29
C GLN A 140 6.61 8.21 -5.79
N MET A 141 5.98 9.21 -6.42
CA MET A 141 4.62 9.63 -6.08
C MET A 141 3.59 8.56 -6.44
N VAL A 142 3.66 7.98 -7.64
CA VAL A 142 2.79 6.88 -8.10
C VAL A 142 2.97 5.62 -7.24
N GLU A 143 4.21 5.25 -6.96
CA GLU A 143 4.60 4.11 -6.13
C GLU A 143 4.08 4.25 -4.69
N ARG A 144 4.34 5.40 -4.04
CA ARG A 144 3.87 5.67 -2.68
C ARG A 144 2.35 5.73 -2.59
N LEU A 145 1.69 6.37 -3.56
CA LEU A 145 0.22 6.46 -3.59
C LEU A 145 -0.41 5.07 -3.77
N GLY A 146 0.08 4.26 -4.71
CA GLY A 146 -0.38 2.89 -4.92
C GLY A 146 -0.18 1.99 -3.69
N ALA A 147 0.97 2.09 -3.02
CA ALA A 147 1.25 1.35 -1.79
C ALA A 147 0.31 1.75 -0.63
N LEU A 148 0.06 3.05 -0.46
CA LEU A 148 -0.89 3.55 0.56
C LEU A 148 -2.32 3.11 0.25
N CYS A 149 -2.79 3.26 -0.99
CA CYS A 149 -4.12 2.81 -1.39
C CYS A 149 -4.32 1.31 -1.16
N LYS A 150 -3.37 0.45 -1.60
CA LYS A 150 -3.44 -1.00 -1.37
C LYS A 150 -3.49 -1.35 0.13
N LYS A 151 -2.68 -0.68 0.97
CA LYS A 151 -2.67 -0.88 2.43
C LYS A 151 -4.02 -0.51 3.06
N GLU A 152 -4.54 0.68 2.78
CA GLU A 152 -5.81 1.13 3.39
C GLU A 152 -7.02 0.35 2.85
N PHE A 153 -6.99 -0.09 1.58
CA PHE A 153 -7.98 -1.01 1.03
C PHE A 153 -7.97 -2.35 1.76
N GLY A 154 -6.80 -3.00 1.96
CA GLY A 154 -6.69 -4.24 2.72
C GLY A 154 -7.26 -4.09 4.15
N SER A 155 -6.83 -3.05 4.86
CA SER A 155 -7.33 -2.67 6.19
C SER A 155 -8.87 -2.55 6.24
N ILE A 156 -9.48 -1.87 5.27
CA ILE A 156 -10.94 -1.70 5.18
C ILE A 156 -11.66 -3.02 4.88
N LEU A 157 -11.09 -3.90 4.04
CA LEU A 157 -11.69 -5.19 3.68
C LEU A 157 -11.67 -6.18 4.84
N GLU A 158 -10.58 -6.21 5.61
CA GLU A 158 -10.47 -6.99 6.85
C GLU A 158 -11.43 -6.46 7.94
N ALA A 159 -11.37 -5.16 8.23
CA ALA A 159 -12.16 -4.52 9.29
C ALA A 159 -13.68 -4.58 9.05
N ARG A 160 -14.13 -4.61 7.79
CA ARG A 160 -15.54 -4.80 7.41
C ARG A 160 -15.91 -6.25 7.09
N ASN A 161 -14.95 -7.18 7.17
CA ASN A 161 -15.08 -8.60 6.87
C ASN A 161 -15.72 -8.89 5.50
N VAL A 162 -15.30 -8.12 4.49
CA VAL A 162 -15.98 -8.07 3.18
C VAL A 162 -15.93 -9.42 2.45
N VAL A 163 -14.80 -10.13 2.51
CA VAL A 163 -14.66 -11.46 1.88
C VAL A 163 -15.68 -12.45 2.46
N ALA A 164 -15.81 -12.52 3.78
CA ALA A 164 -16.77 -13.42 4.44
C ALA A 164 -18.23 -13.08 4.06
N ARG A 165 -18.60 -11.80 4.08
CA ARG A 165 -19.95 -11.35 3.72
C ARG A 165 -20.29 -11.58 2.24
N LEU A 166 -19.31 -11.45 1.34
CA LEU A 166 -19.52 -11.77 -0.07
C LEU A 166 -19.61 -13.28 -0.30
N ASN A 167 -18.84 -14.11 0.42
CA ASN A 167 -18.95 -15.57 0.38
C ASN A 167 -20.31 -16.07 0.93
N GLU A 168 -20.79 -15.48 2.01
CA GLU A 168 -22.13 -15.72 2.57
C GLU A 168 -23.22 -15.36 1.54
N LEU A 169 -23.10 -14.21 0.89
CA LEU A 169 -24.04 -13.79 -0.16
C LEU A 169 -24.06 -14.73 -1.37
N GLU A 170 -22.90 -15.24 -1.83
CA GLU A 170 -22.86 -16.26 -2.89
C GLU A 170 -23.58 -17.55 -2.47
N THR A 171 -23.42 -17.96 -1.21
CA THR A 171 -24.11 -19.14 -0.64
C THR A 171 -25.62 -18.95 -0.63
N LEU A 172 -26.10 -17.77 -0.19
CA LEU A 172 -27.52 -17.42 -0.17
C LEU A 172 -28.14 -17.34 -1.58
N VAL A 173 -27.38 -16.87 -2.57
CA VAL A 173 -27.81 -16.87 -3.98
C VAL A 173 -27.97 -18.31 -4.49
N LEU A 174 -26.95 -19.16 -4.33
CA LEU A 174 -26.99 -20.56 -4.76
C LEU A 174 -28.14 -21.34 -4.09
N GLU A 175 -28.45 -21.06 -2.83
CA GLU A 175 -29.62 -21.63 -2.17
C GLU A 175 -30.96 -21.12 -2.74
N ALA A 176 -31.07 -19.83 -3.06
CA ALA A 176 -32.27 -19.26 -3.64
C ALA A 176 -32.53 -19.80 -5.07
N GLU A 177 -31.47 -19.93 -5.86
CA GLU A 177 -31.51 -20.55 -7.19
C GLU A 177 -31.92 -22.03 -7.09
N ARG A 178 -31.27 -22.82 -6.23
CA ARG A 178 -31.67 -24.21 -5.98
C ARG A 178 -33.15 -24.33 -5.61
N ARG A 179 -33.68 -23.47 -4.73
CA ARG A 179 -35.10 -23.49 -4.34
C ARG A 179 -36.05 -23.10 -5.48
N ARG A 180 -35.67 -22.14 -6.34
CA ARG A 180 -36.44 -21.78 -7.56
C ARG A 180 -36.51 -22.96 -8.53
N ASP A 181 -35.38 -23.64 -8.71
CA ASP A 181 -35.24 -24.74 -9.66
C ASP A 181 -35.95 -26.01 -9.13
N GLU A 182 -35.84 -26.31 -7.83
CA GLU A 182 -36.62 -27.34 -7.11
C GLU A 182 -38.14 -27.09 -7.15
N ALA A 183 -38.56 -25.82 -7.14
CA ALA A 183 -39.97 -25.43 -7.27
C ALA A 183 -40.52 -25.47 -8.71
N GLY A 184 -39.69 -25.83 -9.70
CA GLY A 184 -40.07 -25.81 -11.12
C GLY A 184 -40.25 -24.40 -11.71
N MET A 185 -39.81 -23.36 -11.00
CA MET A 185 -39.95 -21.94 -11.40
C MET A 185 -38.81 -21.47 -12.33
N ALA A 186 -37.92 -22.38 -12.73
CA ALA A 186 -36.86 -22.14 -13.71
C ALA A 186 -37.44 -21.92 -15.12
N GLY A 187 -37.92 -20.69 -15.36
CA GLY A 187 -38.54 -20.28 -16.63
C GLY A 187 -39.66 -19.25 -16.49
N GLN A 188 -40.16 -18.97 -15.27
CA GLN A 188 -41.12 -17.88 -15.03
C GLN A 188 -40.40 -16.54 -14.76
N GLU A 189 -39.66 -16.06 -15.76
CA GLU A 189 -39.44 -14.62 -15.90
C GLU A 189 -40.71 -14.01 -16.53
N GLU A 190 -41.64 -13.55 -15.70
CA GLU A 190 -42.72 -12.68 -16.18
C GLU A 190 -42.09 -11.36 -16.67
N PRO A 191 -42.26 -10.97 -17.95
CA PRO A 191 -41.60 -9.79 -18.50
C PRO A 191 -42.14 -8.53 -17.81
N PRO A 192 -41.27 -7.54 -17.49
CA PRO A 192 -41.70 -6.34 -16.78
C PRO A 192 -42.74 -5.57 -17.60
N THR A 193 -43.95 -5.44 -17.05
CA THR A 193 -45.02 -4.63 -17.64
C THR A 193 -44.63 -3.15 -17.63
N PRO A 194 -44.76 -2.43 -18.75
CA PRO A 194 -44.38 -1.02 -18.87
C PRO A 194 -45.35 -0.05 -18.18
#